data_AF-A0A4V2AZC6-F1
#
_entry.id   AF-A0A4V2AZC6-F1
#
_cell.length_a   1.000
_cell.length_b   1.000
_cell.length_c   1.000
_cell.angle_alpha   90.00
_cell.angle_beta   90.00
_cell.angle_gamma   90.00
#
_symmetry.space_group_name_H-M   'P 1'
#
loop_
_entity.id
_entity.type
_entity.pdbx_description
1 polymer ?
#
loop_
_entity_poly.entity_id
_entity_poly.type
_entity_poly.pdbx_seq_one_letter_code
_entity_poly.pdbx_strand_id
1 'polypeptide(L)'
;MRVALFCLLALGACRPASTQPSASVPPVVLGEPPAGCAEPEIRGVVTSTECDELSGLAASRRHPGVLWAVNDSGEATLRVFALDSRGTLQATYSLAGLTPFDVEDLAVWHRPDRDRDVVLLADIGDNLAREGGAGRAAVTLYAVPEPDPQQPAIPASVEFTLRLVYPDRPHDAEGLFVDPVSGALYVFAKETFGPSNVYRLAPPFSGGTRTL
;
A
#
# COMPACT_ATOMS: atom_id res chain seq x y z
N MET A 1 -27.75 -19.20 -38.96
CA MET A 1 -27.56 -18.13 -39.96
C MET A 1 -26.07 -17.84 -40.03
N ARG A 2 -25.42 -18.26 -41.13
CA ARG A 2 -23.99 -18.04 -41.39
C ARG A 2 -23.81 -16.66 -42.01
N VAL A 3 -22.92 -15.84 -41.47
CA VAL A 3 -22.29 -14.75 -42.21
C VAL A 3 -20.81 -14.75 -41.84
N ALA A 4 -19.98 -15.01 -42.85
CA ALA A 4 -18.56 -14.73 -42.85
C ALA A 4 -18.35 -13.38 -43.55
N LEU A 5 -17.39 -12.58 -43.08
CA LEU A 5 -16.86 -11.44 -43.82
C LEU A 5 -15.34 -11.39 -43.65
N PHE A 6 -14.65 -11.44 -44.79
CA PHE A 6 -13.21 -11.27 -44.97
C PHE A 6 -12.95 -9.92 -45.65
N CYS A 7 -11.86 -9.23 -45.26
CA CYS A 7 -11.05 -8.24 -46.02
C CYS A 7 -10.31 -7.34 -45.01
N LEU A 8 -9.06 -6.87 -45.18
CA LEU A 8 -8.03 -6.97 -46.21
C LEU A 8 -6.69 -6.58 -45.52
N LEU A 9 -5.57 -7.13 -45.98
CA LEU A 9 -4.22 -6.79 -45.50
C LEU A 9 -3.80 -5.35 -45.86
N ALA A 10 -3.14 -4.66 -44.91
CA ALA A 10 -2.26 -3.53 -45.18
C ALA A 10 -0.84 -3.89 -44.72
N LEU A 11 0.10 -3.93 -45.66
CA LEU A 11 1.55 -4.10 -45.41
C LEU A 11 2.13 -2.78 -44.88
N GLY A 12 2.24 -2.67 -43.56
CA GLY A 12 3.07 -1.65 -42.89
C GLY A 12 4.46 -2.23 -42.64
N ALA A 13 5.50 -1.55 -43.11
CA ALA A 13 6.89 -1.93 -42.88
C ALA A 13 7.20 -1.97 -41.37
N CYS A 14 7.52 -3.16 -40.84
CA CYS A 14 8.07 -3.31 -39.50
C CYS A 14 9.47 -2.68 -39.45
N ARG A 15 9.62 -1.60 -38.68
CA ARG A 15 10.94 -1.26 -38.11
C ARG A 15 11.27 -2.30 -37.04
N PRO A 16 12.45 -2.93 -37.07
CA PRO A 16 12.85 -3.78 -35.96
C PRO A 16 12.98 -2.91 -34.71
N ALA A 17 12.21 -3.25 -33.67
CA ALA A 17 12.43 -2.69 -32.34
C ALA A 17 13.86 -3.00 -31.92
N SER A 18 14.60 -2.00 -31.45
CA SER A 18 15.90 -2.23 -30.83
C SER A 18 15.67 -3.07 -29.57
N THR A 19 16.03 -4.35 -29.64
CA THR A 19 16.10 -5.22 -28.47
C THR A 19 17.24 -4.73 -27.59
N GLN A 20 16.91 -3.92 -26.58
CA GLN A 20 17.81 -3.79 -25.45
C GLN A 20 17.80 -5.14 -24.71
N PRO A 21 18.98 -5.72 -24.39
CA PRO A 21 19.03 -6.95 -23.64
C PRO A 21 18.42 -6.68 -22.26
N SER A 22 17.32 -7.37 -21.96
CA SER A 22 16.77 -7.46 -20.62
C SER A 22 17.86 -8.01 -19.72
N ALA A 23 18.36 -7.19 -18.79
CA ALA A 23 19.27 -7.67 -17.77
C ALA A 23 18.50 -8.71 -16.94
N SER A 24 18.89 -9.98 -17.04
CA SER A 24 18.35 -11.05 -16.23
C SER A 24 18.63 -10.73 -14.76
N VAL A 25 17.61 -10.26 -14.04
CA VAL A 25 17.66 -10.15 -12.58
C VAL A 25 17.81 -11.58 -12.07
N PRO A 26 18.89 -11.92 -11.36
CA PRO A 26 19.04 -13.26 -10.81
C PRO A 26 17.88 -13.55 -9.86
N PRO A 27 17.36 -14.78 -9.82
CA PRO A 27 16.31 -15.14 -8.87
C PRO A 27 16.81 -14.84 -7.46
N VAL A 28 16.02 -14.08 -6.71
CA VAL A 28 16.23 -13.92 -5.28
C VAL A 28 16.00 -15.30 -4.66
N VAL A 29 17.10 -15.94 -4.26
CA VAL A 29 17.03 -17.15 -3.43
C VAL A 29 16.55 -16.68 -2.07
N LEU A 30 15.29 -16.96 -1.75
CA LEU A 30 14.79 -16.79 -0.39
C LEU A 30 15.65 -17.68 0.50
N GLY A 31 16.47 -17.08 1.36
CA GLY A 31 17.17 -17.81 2.40
C GLY A 31 16.16 -18.53 3.28
N GLU A 32 16.59 -19.61 3.94
CA GLU A 32 15.78 -20.20 5.00
C GLU A 32 15.33 -19.08 5.97
N PRO A 33 14.05 -19.05 6.39
CA PRO A 33 13.62 -18.08 7.38
C PRO A 33 14.58 -18.18 8.56
N PRO A 34 15.07 -17.05 9.09
CA PRO A 34 16.03 -17.09 10.19
C PRO A 34 15.47 -18.01 11.28
N ALA A 35 16.27 -19.00 11.69
CA ALA A 35 15.92 -19.90 12.78
C ALA A 35 15.56 -19.03 14.01
N GLY A 36 14.28 -18.97 14.37
CA GLY A 36 13.82 -18.08 15.44
C GLY A 36 12.44 -17.47 15.26
N CYS A 37 11.80 -17.55 14.09
CA CYS A 37 10.37 -17.25 14.00
C CYS A 37 9.58 -18.35 14.69
N ALA A 38 8.93 -18.03 15.81
CA ALA A 38 7.99 -18.93 16.46
C ALA A 38 6.81 -19.21 15.52
N GLU A 39 6.09 -20.32 15.76
CA GLU A 39 4.82 -20.55 15.09
C GLU A 39 3.86 -19.39 15.35
N PRO A 40 3.05 -18.98 14.36
CA PRO A 40 2.07 -17.93 14.56
C PRO A 40 1.06 -18.35 15.64
N GLU A 41 0.79 -17.45 16.57
CA GLU A 41 -0.21 -17.66 17.62
C GLU A 41 -1.31 -16.59 17.55
N ILE A 42 -2.54 -16.98 17.90
CA ILE A 42 -3.65 -16.05 18.03
C ILE A 42 -3.42 -15.21 19.30
N ARG A 43 -3.10 -13.93 19.13
CA ARG A 43 -2.91 -12.96 20.23
C ARG A 43 -4.20 -12.26 20.64
N GLY A 44 -5.16 -12.19 19.74
CA GLY A 44 -6.38 -11.40 19.89
C GLY A 44 -7.37 -11.68 18.76
N VAL A 45 -8.61 -11.25 18.96
CA VAL A 45 -9.68 -11.34 17.95
C VAL A 45 -10.38 -9.99 17.92
N VAL A 46 -10.40 -9.36 16.74
CA VAL A 46 -11.15 -8.12 16.52
C VAL A 46 -12.62 -8.49 16.37
N THR A 47 -13.48 -7.92 17.22
CA THR A 47 -14.93 -8.18 17.20
C THR A 47 -15.76 -6.93 16.91
N SER A 48 -15.11 -5.77 16.73
CA SER A 48 -15.82 -4.54 16.38
C SER A 48 -16.34 -4.64 14.96
N THR A 49 -17.62 -4.31 14.77
CA THR A 49 -18.23 -4.24 13.42
C THR A 49 -17.76 -3.03 12.63
N GLU A 50 -16.99 -2.12 13.22
CA GLU A 50 -16.32 -1.05 12.48
C GLU A 50 -15.08 -1.55 11.73
N CYS A 51 -14.58 -2.75 12.06
CA CYS A 51 -13.34 -3.32 11.56
C CYS A 51 -13.62 -4.67 10.87
N ASP A 52 -14.62 -4.69 9.98
CA ASP A 52 -15.13 -5.88 9.31
C ASP A 52 -14.35 -6.26 8.04
N GLU A 53 -13.54 -5.35 7.48
CA GLU A 53 -12.74 -5.55 6.26
C GLU A 53 -11.27 -5.13 6.47
N LEU A 54 -10.69 -5.45 7.64
CA LEU A 54 -9.30 -5.06 7.97
C LEU A 54 -8.27 -5.65 7.00
N SER A 55 -7.46 -4.79 6.40
CA SER A 55 -6.40 -5.17 5.46
C SER A 55 -5.00 -4.74 5.89
N GLY A 56 -4.87 -3.55 6.52
CA GLY A 56 -3.60 -3.03 7.01
C GLY A 56 -3.45 -3.06 8.54
N LEU A 57 -2.22 -3.30 9.02
CA LEU A 57 -1.90 -3.31 10.45
C LEU A 57 -0.45 -2.86 10.72
N ALA A 58 -0.24 -1.86 11.57
CA ALA A 58 1.09 -1.46 12.02
C ALA A 58 1.14 -1.12 13.51
N ALA A 59 2.23 -1.53 14.16
CA ALA A 59 2.46 -1.17 15.56
C ALA A 59 2.77 0.32 15.70
N SER A 60 2.13 0.97 16.66
CA SER A 60 2.41 2.35 17.04
C SER A 60 3.84 2.51 17.54
N ARG A 61 4.48 3.63 17.16
CA ARG A 61 5.81 4.01 17.68
C ARG A 61 5.69 4.90 18.92
N ARG A 62 4.61 5.70 19.00
CA ARG A 62 4.36 6.66 20.08
C ARG A 62 3.57 6.10 21.25
N HIS A 63 2.75 5.08 21.02
CA HIS A 63 1.78 4.53 21.97
C HIS A 63 1.99 3.02 22.13
N PRO A 64 2.88 2.59 23.05
CA PRO A 64 3.16 1.17 23.26
C PRO A 64 1.89 0.34 23.50
N GLY A 65 1.77 -0.77 22.77
CA GLY A 65 0.62 -1.69 22.87
C GLY A 65 -0.56 -1.34 21.95
N VAL A 66 -0.47 -0.24 21.19
CA VAL A 66 -1.45 0.14 20.16
C VAL A 66 -1.02 -0.37 18.79
N LEU A 67 -1.99 -0.90 18.06
CA LEU A 67 -1.89 -1.28 16.65
C LEU A 67 -2.83 -0.38 15.85
N TRP A 68 -2.29 0.29 14.84
CA TRP A 68 -3.08 1.03 13.86
C TRP A 68 -3.60 0.07 12.80
N ALA A 69 -4.87 0.20 12.44
CA ALA A 69 -5.49 -0.62 11.40
C ALA A 69 -6.36 0.22 10.45
N VAL A 70 -6.64 -0.32 9.27
CA VAL A 70 -7.52 0.26 8.25
C VAL A 70 -8.32 -0.84 7.58
N ASN A 71 -9.54 -0.52 7.13
CA ASN A 71 -10.34 -1.41 6.28
C ASN A 71 -10.00 -1.19 4.80
N ASP A 72 -10.15 -2.21 3.96
CA ASP A 72 -9.91 -2.06 2.51
C ASP A 72 -11.04 -1.35 1.76
N SER A 73 -12.29 -1.59 2.18
CA SER A 73 -13.46 -1.23 1.41
C SER A 73 -14.66 -0.92 2.31
N GLY A 74 -15.83 -0.68 1.69
CA GLY A 74 -17.09 -0.49 2.40
C GLY A 74 -17.28 0.87 3.08
N GLU A 75 -16.30 1.76 3.02
CA GLU A 75 -16.34 3.04 3.74
C GLU A 75 -16.54 4.26 2.84
N ALA A 76 -17.49 5.11 3.19
CA ALA A 76 -17.68 6.41 2.56
C ALA A 76 -16.66 7.47 3.01
N THR A 77 -15.93 7.22 4.10
CA THR A 77 -14.92 8.11 4.68
C THR A 77 -13.81 7.26 5.22
N LEU A 78 -12.57 7.53 4.81
CA LEU A 78 -11.41 6.79 5.28
C LEU A 78 -11.25 6.92 6.80
N ARG A 79 -11.13 5.80 7.49
CA ARG A 79 -10.89 5.74 8.93
C ARG A 79 -9.57 5.04 9.26
N VAL A 80 -9.00 5.43 10.40
CA VAL A 80 -7.91 4.72 11.08
C VAL A 80 -8.41 4.24 12.42
N PHE A 81 -8.13 2.99 12.73
CA PHE A 81 -8.52 2.35 13.99
C PHE A 81 -7.31 2.16 14.89
N ALA A 82 -7.46 2.47 16.18
CA ALA A 82 -6.51 2.08 17.21
C ALA A 82 -7.03 0.80 17.87
N LEU A 83 -6.32 -0.31 17.72
CA LEU A 83 -6.57 -1.57 18.41
C LEU A 83 -5.55 -1.77 19.53
N ASP A 84 -5.94 -2.43 20.63
CA ASP A 84 -4.96 -2.97 21.55
C ASP A 84 -4.37 -4.31 21.03
N SER A 85 -3.36 -4.84 21.70
CA SER A 85 -2.73 -6.13 21.36
C SER A 85 -3.66 -7.36 21.39
N ARG A 86 -4.90 -7.22 21.89
CA ARG A 86 -5.93 -8.27 21.92
C ARG A 86 -7.00 -8.05 20.85
N GLY A 87 -6.88 -7.02 20.01
CA GLY A 87 -7.85 -6.68 18.97
C GLY A 87 -9.03 -5.85 19.46
N THR A 88 -8.98 -5.31 20.69
CA THR A 88 -10.04 -4.44 21.21
C THR A 88 -9.91 -3.05 20.60
N LEU A 89 -10.95 -2.57 19.94
CA LEU A 89 -11.02 -1.21 19.40
C LEU A 89 -11.00 -0.17 20.54
N GLN A 90 -9.98 0.69 20.53
CA GLN A 90 -9.78 1.77 21.51
C GLN A 90 -10.27 3.12 20.97
N ALA A 91 -10.06 3.39 19.69
CA ALA A 91 -10.39 4.67 19.07
C ALA A 91 -10.56 4.52 17.54
N THR A 92 -11.36 5.41 16.97
CA THR A 92 -11.58 5.54 15.52
C THR A 92 -11.34 6.99 15.11
N TYR A 93 -10.56 7.20 14.04
CA TYR A 93 -10.24 8.52 13.50
C TYR A 93 -10.72 8.62 12.05
N SER A 94 -11.73 9.44 11.81
CA SER A 94 -12.20 9.72 10.44
C SER A 94 -11.39 10.82 9.77
N LEU A 95 -11.00 10.59 8.51
CA LEU A 95 -10.30 11.54 7.66
C LEU A 95 -11.25 12.15 6.64
N ALA A 96 -11.88 13.27 7.02
CA ALA A 96 -12.86 13.94 6.19
C ALA A 96 -12.23 14.56 4.92
N GLY A 97 -13.01 14.59 3.84
CA GLY A 97 -12.61 15.24 2.58
C GLY A 97 -11.67 14.42 1.70
N LEU A 98 -11.40 13.16 2.07
CA LEU A 98 -10.68 12.21 1.23
C LEU A 98 -11.66 11.29 0.49
N THR A 99 -11.30 10.92 -0.72
CA THR A 99 -12.00 9.92 -1.54
C THR A 99 -10.94 8.95 -2.07
N PRO A 100 -10.38 8.08 -1.22
CA PRO A 100 -9.42 7.08 -1.68
C PRO A 100 -10.10 6.12 -2.65
N PHE A 101 -9.32 5.52 -3.54
CA PHE A 101 -9.84 4.61 -4.54
C PHE A 101 -9.90 3.17 -4.01
N ASP A 102 -8.80 2.67 -3.44
CA ASP A 102 -8.59 1.27 -3.09
C ASP A 102 -7.48 1.21 -2.01
N VAL A 103 -7.90 1.29 -0.75
CA VAL A 103 -6.98 1.31 0.39
C VAL A 103 -6.61 -0.11 0.75
N GLU A 104 -5.33 -0.41 0.89
CA GLU A 104 -4.90 -1.80 1.04
C GLU A 104 -4.07 -2.03 2.30
N ASP A 105 -3.34 -1.02 2.75
CA ASP A 105 -2.43 -1.19 3.88
C ASP A 105 -2.14 0.14 4.58
N LEU A 106 -1.37 0.07 5.65
CA LEU A 106 -0.77 1.23 6.31
C LEU A 106 0.62 0.90 6.88
N ALA A 107 1.41 1.94 7.14
CA ALA A 107 2.68 1.81 7.83
C ALA A 107 2.95 3.02 8.73
N VAL A 108 3.64 2.81 9.85
CA VAL A 108 4.15 3.92 10.66
C VAL A 108 5.54 4.31 10.18
N TRP A 109 5.74 5.58 9.81
CA TRP A 109 7.01 6.12 9.36
C TRP A 109 7.47 7.24 10.30
N HIS A 110 8.74 7.17 10.73
CA HIS A 110 9.37 8.29 11.40
C HIS A 110 9.82 9.31 10.36
N ARG A 111 9.17 10.49 10.37
CA ARG A 111 9.42 11.59 9.44
C ARG A 111 10.64 12.42 9.90
N PRO A 112 11.80 12.36 9.22
CA PRO A 112 13.03 12.96 9.72
C PRO A 112 13.05 14.49 9.69
N ASP A 113 12.38 15.14 8.73
CA ASP A 113 12.39 16.61 8.58
C ASP A 113 11.53 17.33 9.62
N ARG A 114 10.65 16.61 10.32
CA ARG A 114 9.78 17.15 11.38
C ARG A 114 9.95 16.46 12.72
N ASP A 115 10.86 15.49 12.79
CA ASP A 115 11.16 14.67 13.98
C ASP A 115 9.89 14.13 14.64
N ARG A 116 9.07 13.42 13.87
CA ARG A 116 7.79 12.89 14.36
C ARG A 116 7.33 11.66 13.59
N ASP A 117 6.54 10.82 14.24
CA ASP A 117 5.93 9.68 13.58
C ASP A 117 4.62 10.07 12.86
N VAL A 118 4.42 9.45 11.70
CA VAL A 118 3.19 9.56 10.90
C VAL A 118 2.69 8.17 10.54
N VAL A 119 1.38 8.01 10.45
CA VAL A 119 0.74 6.84 9.83
C VAL A 119 0.55 7.16 8.35
N LEU A 120 1.15 6.34 7.49
CA LEU A 120 0.97 6.36 6.04
C LEU A 120 -0.19 5.42 5.70
N LEU A 121 -1.28 5.95 5.16
CA LEU A 121 -2.42 5.17 4.66
C LEU A 121 -2.27 4.96 3.17
N ALA A 122 -2.34 3.70 2.74
CA ALA A 122 -1.95 3.29 1.39
C ALA A 122 -3.17 3.04 0.50
N ASP A 123 -3.54 4.06 -0.28
CA ASP A 123 -4.48 3.93 -1.40
C ASP A 123 -3.70 3.47 -2.64
N ILE A 124 -3.38 2.16 -2.64
CA ILE A 124 -2.42 1.51 -3.54
C ILE A 124 -2.98 0.35 -4.36
N GLY A 125 -4.21 -0.08 -4.09
CA GLY A 125 -4.90 -1.09 -4.90
C GLY A 125 -5.25 -0.57 -6.30
N ASP A 126 -5.27 -1.48 -7.27
CA ASP A 126 -5.60 -1.19 -8.66
C ASP A 126 -6.02 -2.45 -9.43
N ASN A 127 -7.18 -3.01 -9.09
CA ASN A 127 -7.72 -4.19 -9.77
C ASN A 127 -7.77 -4.04 -11.30
N LEU A 128 -8.00 -2.82 -11.81
CA LEU A 128 -8.03 -2.56 -13.25
C LEU A 128 -6.66 -2.78 -13.90
N ALA A 129 -5.56 -2.36 -13.27
CA ALA A 129 -4.23 -2.66 -13.77
C ALA A 129 -3.96 -4.16 -13.81
N ARG A 130 -4.35 -4.90 -12.76
CA ARG A 130 -4.21 -6.37 -12.70
C ARG A 130 -5.02 -7.07 -13.79
N GLU A 131 -6.18 -6.53 -14.15
CA GLU A 131 -7.07 -7.10 -15.17
C GLU A 131 -6.73 -6.67 -16.61
N GLY A 132 -5.60 -5.98 -16.81
CA GLY A 132 -5.11 -5.55 -18.12
C GLY A 132 -5.77 -4.28 -18.66
N GLY A 133 -6.46 -3.52 -17.79
CA GLY A 133 -7.00 -2.20 -18.07
C GLY A 133 -5.93 -1.10 -18.03
N ALA A 134 -6.36 0.15 -18.13
CA ALA A 134 -5.46 1.30 -18.16
C ALA A 134 -4.72 1.56 -16.83
N GLY A 135 -5.26 1.06 -15.71
CA GLY A 135 -4.73 1.28 -14.37
C GLY A 135 -4.68 2.75 -13.93
N ARG A 136 -4.17 2.98 -12.73
CA ARG A 136 -3.93 4.26 -12.09
C ARG A 136 -2.55 4.76 -12.48
N ALA A 137 -2.48 5.98 -13.02
CA ALA A 137 -1.20 6.60 -13.37
C ALA A 137 -0.30 6.89 -12.16
N ALA A 138 -0.87 6.95 -10.96
CA ALA A 138 -0.16 6.98 -9.69
C ALA A 138 -1.07 6.44 -8.58
N VAL A 139 -0.47 5.76 -7.62
CA VAL A 139 -1.10 5.40 -6.34
C VAL A 139 -0.79 6.46 -5.28
N THR A 140 -1.50 6.45 -4.16
CA THR A 140 -1.45 7.56 -3.20
C THR A 140 -1.20 7.07 -1.78
N LEU A 141 -0.26 7.72 -1.08
CA LEU A 141 -0.13 7.61 0.36
C LEU A 141 -0.62 8.90 1.02
N TYR A 142 -1.48 8.76 2.03
CA TYR A 142 -1.90 9.85 2.90
C TYR A 142 -1.13 9.77 4.20
N ALA A 143 -0.29 10.78 4.47
CA ALA A 143 0.47 10.84 5.71
C ALA A 143 -0.32 11.62 6.77
N VAL A 144 -0.63 10.94 7.86
CA VAL A 144 -1.40 11.46 8.99
C VAL A 144 -0.46 11.54 10.19
N PRO A 145 -0.34 12.67 10.90
CA PRO A 145 0.39 12.69 12.16
C PRO A 145 -0.16 11.59 13.07
N GLU A 146 0.69 10.75 13.65
CA GLU A 146 0.21 9.62 14.44
C GLU A 146 -0.68 10.13 15.59
N PRO A 147 -1.99 9.80 15.58
CA PRO A 147 -2.95 10.42 16.48
C PRO A 147 -2.82 9.85 17.89
N ASP A 148 -3.27 10.60 18.90
CA ASP A 148 -3.29 10.14 20.29
C ASP A 148 -4.56 9.31 20.55
N PRO A 149 -4.47 7.98 20.75
CA PRO A 149 -5.60 7.06 21.00
C PRO A 149 -6.44 7.45 22.22
N GLN A 150 -5.91 8.28 23.14
CA GLN A 150 -6.63 8.77 24.31
C GLN A 150 -7.47 10.03 24.01
N GLN A 151 -7.34 10.60 22.82
CA GLN A 151 -8.03 11.83 22.39
C GLN A 151 -8.78 11.65 21.05
N PRO A 152 -9.74 10.71 20.95
CA PRO A 152 -10.41 10.36 19.69
C PRO A 152 -11.37 11.44 19.15
N ALA A 153 -11.67 12.48 19.93
CA ALA A 153 -12.66 13.50 19.55
C ALA A 153 -12.18 14.47 18.45
N ILE A 154 -10.91 14.40 18.03
CA ILE A 154 -10.33 15.28 17.01
C ILE A 154 -10.22 14.49 15.70
N PRO A 155 -10.91 14.91 14.63
CA PRO A 155 -10.70 14.33 13.30
C PRO A 155 -9.21 14.39 12.93
N ALA A 156 -8.68 13.28 12.47
CA ALA A 156 -7.32 13.26 11.97
C ALA A 156 -7.25 14.01 10.63
N SER A 157 -6.16 14.72 10.41
CA SER A 157 -5.94 15.48 9.17
C SER A 157 -4.69 14.97 8.46
N VAL A 158 -4.78 14.92 7.13
CA VAL A 158 -3.64 14.59 6.29
C VAL A 158 -2.65 15.75 6.35
N GLU A 159 -1.41 15.45 6.75
CA GLU A 159 -0.34 16.43 6.73
C GLU A 159 0.21 16.62 5.31
N PHE A 160 0.42 15.51 4.59
CA PHE A 160 0.83 15.56 3.19
C PHE A 160 0.37 14.33 2.43
N THR A 161 0.30 14.47 1.12
CA THR A 161 -0.04 13.41 0.19
C THR A 161 1.16 13.12 -0.71
N LEU A 162 1.57 11.85 -0.76
CA LEU A 162 2.64 11.37 -1.62
C LEU A 162 2.04 10.50 -2.72
N ARG A 163 2.16 10.94 -3.97
CA ARG A 163 1.75 10.16 -5.15
C ARG A 163 2.94 9.37 -5.67
N LEU A 164 2.75 8.09 -5.87
CA LEU A 164 3.78 7.15 -6.29
C LEU A 164 3.48 6.66 -7.70
N VAL A 165 4.45 6.82 -8.60
CA VAL A 165 4.39 6.38 -9.99
C VAL A 165 5.32 5.19 -10.14
N TYR A 166 4.79 4.05 -10.58
CA TYR A 166 5.61 2.91 -10.93
C TYR A 166 6.47 3.23 -12.16
N PRO A 167 7.75 2.81 -12.20
CA PRO A 167 8.68 3.16 -13.27
C PRO A 167 8.38 2.44 -14.60
N ASP A 168 7.57 1.38 -14.58
CA ASP A 168 7.26 0.52 -15.71
C ASP A 168 5.80 0.67 -16.17
N ARG A 169 4.84 0.19 -15.38
CA ARG A 169 3.40 0.23 -15.67
C ARG A 169 2.61 0.38 -14.36
N PRO A 170 1.33 0.75 -14.40
CA PRO A 170 0.47 0.62 -13.23
C PRO A 170 0.46 -0.81 -12.68
N HIS A 171 0.44 -0.94 -11.34
CA HIS A 171 0.34 -2.21 -10.63
C HIS A 171 -0.72 -2.10 -9.53
N ASP A 172 -1.43 -3.21 -9.37
CA ASP A 172 -2.22 -3.52 -8.18
C ASP A 172 -1.26 -3.89 -7.05
N ALA A 173 -1.38 -3.26 -5.88
CA ALA A 173 -0.46 -3.47 -4.77
C ALA A 173 -1.21 -3.56 -3.45
N GLU A 174 -0.78 -4.47 -2.57
CA GLU A 174 -1.55 -4.89 -1.38
C GLU A 174 -0.74 -4.78 -0.09
N GLY A 175 0.46 -4.21 -0.19
CA GLY A 175 1.38 -4.17 0.93
C GLY A 175 2.25 -2.93 0.92
N LEU A 176 2.43 -2.36 2.11
CA LEU A 176 3.31 -1.25 2.38
C LEU A 176 4.23 -1.60 3.55
N PHE A 177 5.53 -1.38 3.37
CA PHE A 177 6.48 -1.53 4.47
C PHE A 177 7.40 -0.33 4.55
N VAL A 178 7.78 0.01 5.78
CA VAL A 178 8.80 1.00 6.05
C VAL A 178 9.92 0.32 6.83
N ASP A 179 11.13 0.35 6.27
CA ASP A 179 12.32 -0.12 6.98
C ASP A 179 12.60 0.82 8.17
N PRO A 180 12.54 0.33 9.43
CA PRO A 180 12.72 1.17 10.60
C PRO A 180 14.16 1.67 10.77
N VAL A 181 15.14 1.05 10.10
CA VAL A 181 16.55 1.43 10.14
C VAL A 181 16.84 2.49 9.09
N SER A 182 16.51 2.21 7.83
CA SER A 182 16.85 3.11 6.73
C SER A 182 15.81 4.19 6.49
N GLY A 183 14.57 4.01 6.96
CA GLY A 183 13.41 4.84 6.63
C GLY A 183 12.91 4.69 5.19
N ALA A 184 13.35 3.65 4.46
CA ALA A 184 12.92 3.40 3.09
C ALA A 184 11.53 2.78 3.05
N LEU A 185 10.75 3.24 2.08
CA LEU A 185 9.41 2.76 1.81
C LEU A 185 9.48 1.65 0.75
N TYR A 186 8.70 0.60 0.95
CA TYR A 186 8.53 -0.52 0.03
C TYR A 186 7.06 -0.72 -0.28
N VAL A 187 6.75 -0.94 -1.56
CA VAL A 187 5.40 -1.25 -2.05
C VAL A 187 5.43 -2.62 -2.71
N PHE A 188 4.51 -3.51 -2.32
CA PHE A 188 4.45 -4.90 -2.78
C PHE A 188 3.31 -5.08 -3.76
N ALA A 189 3.64 -5.36 -5.03
CA ALA A 189 2.64 -5.63 -6.05
C ALA A 189 1.95 -6.99 -5.82
N LYS A 190 0.64 -7.01 -6.05
CA LYS A 190 -0.17 -8.22 -6.07
C LYS A 190 0.07 -8.98 -7.37
N GLU A 191 0.51 -10.21 -7.25
CA GLU A 191 0.63 -11.12 -8.39
C GLU A 191 -0.11 -12.41 -8.06
N THR A 192 -0.98 -12.87 -8.97
CA THR A 192 -1.76 -14.09 -8.75
C THR A 192 -0.87 -15.33 -8.76
N PHE A 193 0.17 -15.32 -9.59
CA PHE A 193 1.13 -16.42 -9.73
C PHE A 193 2.54 -15.88 -9.96
N GLY A 194 3.53 -16.58 -9.43
CA GLY A 194 4.93 -16.22 -9.61
C GLY A 194 5.43 -15.20 -8.58
N PRO A 195 6.62 -14.62 -8.80
CA PRO A 195 7.20 -13.65 -7.87
C PRO A 195 6.47 -12.30 -7.95
N SER A 196 6.23 -11.69 -6.80
CA SER A 196 5.79 -10.29 -6.70
C SER A 196 6.94 -9.32 -6.93
N ASN A 197 6.66 -8.24 -7.66
CA ASN A 197 7.57 -7.10 -7.71
C ASN A 197 7.51 -6.30 -6.39
N VAL A 198 8.67 -5.85 -5.93
CA VAL A 198 8.81 -4.94 -4.79
C VAL A 198 9.47 -3.67 -5.26
N TYR A 199 8.80 -2.55 -5.04
CA TYR A 199 9.27 -1.23 -5.43
C TYR A 199 9.76 -0.46 -4.20
N ARG A 200 10.72 0.45 -4.38
CA ARG A 200 11.41 1.08 -3.24
C ARG A 200 11.62 2.57 -3.43
N LEU A 201 11.11 3.36 -2.50
CA LEU A 201 11.45 4.78 -2.39
C LEU A 201 12.42 5.02 -1.24
N ALA A 202 13.59 5.57 -1.56
CA ALA A 202 14.56 6.01 -0.55
C ALA A 202 14.09 7.31 0.14
N PRO A 203 14.35 7.48 1.46
CA PRO A 203 14.10 8.74 2.13
C PRO A 203 15.20 9.78 1.79
N PRO A 204 14.96 11.07 2.08
CA PRO A 204 13.71 11.62 2.60
C PRO A 204 12.64 11.73 1.51
N PHE A 205 11.38 11.58 1.92
CA PHE A 205 10.24 11.90 1.07
C PHE A 205 9.23 12.77 1.85
N SER A 206 8.47 13.54 1.08
CA SER A 206 7.43 14.44 1.56
C SER A 206 6.34 14.51 0.48
N GLY A 207 5.36 15.40 0.64
CA GLY A 207 4.29 15.55 -0.34
C GLY A 207 4.76 15.80 -1.78
N GLY A 208 3.88 15.49 -2.74
CA GLY A 208 4.11 15.61 -4.17
C GLY A 208 4.13 14.25 -4.88
N THR A 209 4.63 14.23 -6.11
CA THR A 209 4.75 12.99 -6.91
C THR A 209 6.20 12.47 -6.88
N ARG A 210 6.38 11.15 -6.78
CA ARG A 210 7.67 10.45 -6.87
C ARG A 210 7.54 9.21 -7.74
N THR A 211 8.63 8.85 -8.41
CA THR A 211 8.76 7.54 -9.08
C THR A 211 9.38 6.55 -8.10
N LEU A 212 8.81 5.35 -8.05
CA LEU A 212 9.26 4.22 -7.23
C LEU A 212 10.45 3.46 -7.82
#